data_AF-A0AAU4XTZ0-F1
#
_entry.id   AF-A0AAU4XTZ0-F1
#
_cell.length_a   1.000
_cell.length_b   1.000
_cell.length_c   1.000
_cell.angle_alpha   90.00
_cell.angle_beta   90.00
_cell.angle_gamma   90.00
#
_symmetry.space_group_name_H-M   'P 1'
#
loop_
_entity.id
_entity.type
_entity.pdbx_description
1 polymer ?
#
loop_
_entity_poly.entity_id
_entity_poly.type
_entity_poly.pdbx_seq_one_letter_code
_entity_poly.pdbx_strand_id
1 'polypeptide(L)'
;MSDGIVWLVDLDGWMSSVVFARGISPEELALRMGADPGGATAPITDAEVSRLGMEVWRPAADGDGVVRVGSSGEWAFALEYGDSTGGDLLAQISRDGVEVVRYVPPQEHPPADFHYARDGVFVCGYGLDEEVWRWGAEPDLLLPDLIAAGVLSPDGSTYVPPEDEDWRAGRRRSLGVVERRFGLSLSPAFLDGVRLPAYAVRGTPRMTLSD
;
A
#
# COMPACT_ATOMS: atom_id res chain seq x y z
N MET A 1 15.21 -2.47 15.23
CA MET A 1 15.36 -1.80 13.92
C MET A 1 14.04 -2.04 13.21
N SER A 2 13.29 -1.00 12.89
CA SER A 2 12.14 -1.16 12.02
C SER A 2 12.69 -1.34 10.62
N ASP A 3 12.36 -2.43 9.96
CA ASP A 3 12.66 -2.58 8.54
C ASP A 3 11.88 -1.50 7.78
N GLY A 4 12.51 -0.90 6.77
CA GLY A 4 11.85 0.01 5.85
C GLY A 4 10.75 -0.70 5.04
N ILE A 5 10.32 -0.12 3.93
CA ILE A 5 9.38 -0.75 2.99
C ILE A 5 10.07 -1.18 1.68
N VAL A 6 11.34 -0.83 1.46
CA VAL A 6 12.06 -1.17 0.20
C VAL A 6 12.03 -2.66 -0.13
N TRP A 7 12.02 -3.54 0.89
CA TRP A 7 11.95 -4.99 0.70
C TRP A 7 10.66 -5.47 0.01
N LEU A 8 9.60 -4.65 -0.05
CA LEU A 8 8.38 -4.96 -0.80
C LEU A 8 8.63 -5.07 -2.31
N VAL A 9 9.73 -4.49 -2.82
CA VAL A 9 10.16 -4.67 -4.22
C VAL A 9 10.58 -6.12 -4.50
N ASP A 10 10.99 -6.85 -3.47
CA ASP A 10 11.52 -8.21 -3.59
C ASP A 10 10.46 -9.30 -3.34
N LEU A 11 9.23 -8.91 -3.03
CA LEU A 11 8.10 -9.84 -2.87
C LEU A 11 7.59 -10.31 -4.23
N ASP A 12 7.83 -11.59 -4.52
CA ASP A 12 7.26 -12.26 -5.68
C ASP A 12 5.90 -12.89 -5.36
N GLY A 13 4.92 -12.71 -6.26
CA GLY A 13 3.60 -13.36 -6.15
C GLY A 13 2.67 -12.78 -5.08
N TRP A 14 3.07 -11.69 -4.41
CA TRP A 14 2.23 -11.00 -3.44
C TRP A 14 1.19 -10.12 -4.15
N MET A 15 -0.09 -10.53 -4.08
CA MET A 15 -1.21 -9.90 -4.80
C MET A 15 -1.86 -8.69 -4.08
N SER A 16 -1.21 -8.18 -3.04
CA SER A 16 -1.89 -7.39 -2.01
C SER A 16 -1.18 -6.06 -1.76
N SER A 17 -1.84 -4.94 -2.04
CA SER A 17 -1.31 -3.59 -1.77
C SER A 17 -1.24 -3.30 -0.26
N VAL A 18 -0.52 -2.24 0.10
CA VAL A 18 -0.50 -1.74 1.48
C VAL A 18 -0.87 -0.27 1.52
N VAL A 19 -1.75 0.09 2.44
CA VAL A 19 -2.11 1.47 2.76
C VAL A 19 -1.50 1.82 4.10
N PHE A 20 -0.83 2.97 4.19
CA PHE A 20 -0.38 3.60 5.42
C PHE A 20 -1.19 4.86 5.65
N ALA A 21 -1.68 5.08 6.87
CA ALA A 21 -2.35 6.32 7.25
C ALA A 21 -1.78 6.89 8.56
N ARG A 22 -1.41 8.17 8.55
CA ARG A 22 -0.89 8.89 9.71
C ARG A 22 -1.96 9.80 10.30
N GLY A 23 -2.07 9.81 11.63
CA GLY A 23 -3.05 10.61 12.37
C GLY A 23 -4.34 9.86 12.74
N ILE A 24 -4.46 8.58 12.40
CA ILE A 24 -5.58 7.71 12.76
C ILE A 24 -5.12 6.37 13.32
N SER A 25 -6.00 5.68 14.06
CA SER A 25 -5.75 4.33 14.55
C SER A 25 -5.91 3.29 13.42
N PRO A 26 -5.39 2.06 13.61
CA PRO A 26 -5.62 0.96 12.66
C PRO A 26 -7.10 0.61 12.47
N GLU A 27 -7.89 0.70 13.54
CA GLU A 27 -9.34 0.49 13.47
C GLU A 27 -10.01 1.60 12.65
N GLU A 28 -9.70 2.86 12.91
CA GLU A 28 -10.23 3.98 12.13
C GLU A 28 -9.83 3.89 10.65
N LEU A 29 -8.63 3.41 10.34
CA LEU A 29 -8.21 3.11 8.97
C LEU A 29 -9.14 2.06 8.33
N ALA A 30 -9.41 0.93 9.00
CA ALA A 30 -10.33 -0.08 8.51
C ALA A 30 -11.75 0.47 8.29
N LEU A 31 -12.26 1.29 9.22
CA LEU A 31 -13.58 1.93 9.09
C LEU A 31 -13.64 2.88 7.88
N ARG A 32 -12.60 3.68 7.65
CA ARG A 32 -12.52 4.55 6.46
C ARG A 32 -12.38 3.78 5.16
N MET A 33 -11.87 2.55 5.22
CA MET A 33 -11.86 1.59 4.12
C MET A 33 -13.23 0.90 3.95
N GLY A 34 -14.22 1.14 4.82
CA GLY A 34 -15.58 0.59 4.67
C GLY A 34 -15.88 -0.60 5.56
N ALA A 35 -15.05 -0.88 6.56
CA ALA A 35 -15.37 -1.89 7.55
C ALA A 35 -16.52 -1.49 8.47
N ASP A 36 -17.27 -2.48 8.94
CA ASP A 36 -18.29 -2.29 9.96
C ASP A 36 -17.67 -2.09 11.36
N PRO A 37 -18.20 -1.17 12.19
CA PRO A 37 -17.80 -1.03 13.58
C PRO A 37 -17.93 -2.36 14.35
N GLY A 38 -16.85 -2.79 15.00
CA GLY A 38 -16.82 -4.07 15.73
C GLY A 38 -16.77 -5.32 14.85
N GLY A 39 -16.62 -5.18 13.52
CA GLY A 39 -16.52 -6.28 12.55
C GLY A 39 -15.16 -6.97 12.48
N ALA A 40 -14.29 -6.75 13.47
CA ALA A 40 -12.95 -7.31 13.50
C ALA A 40 -12.97 -8.82 13.76
N THR A 41 -12.09 -9.57 13.08
CA THR A 41 -11.75 -10.92 13.52
C THR A 41 -10.95 -10.87 14.83
N ALA A 42 -10.85 -12.02 15.52
CA ALA A 42 -9.70 -12.26 16.38
C ALA A 42 -8.40 -12.12 15.56
N PRO A 43 -7.25 -11.72 16.14
CA PRO A 43 -6.03 -11.56 15.35
C PRO A 43 -5.62 -12.81 14.56
N ILE A 44 -5.42 -12.66 13.26
CA ILE A 44 -5.07 -13.74 12.33
C ILE A 44 -3.72 -13.48 11.64
N THR A 45 -3.04 -14.55 11.23
CA THR A 45 -1.83 -14.49 10.39
C THR A 45 -2.18 -14.18 8.94
N ASP A 46 -1.15 -13.91 8.13
CA ASP A 46 -1.31 -13.73 6.69
C ASP A 46 -1.91 -14.97 6.01
N ALA A 47 -1.33 -16.14 6.29
CA ALA A 47 -1.78 -17.41 5.73
C ALA A 47 -3.24 -17.76 6.11
N GLU A 48 -3.73 -17.26 7.24
CA GLU A 48 -5.10 -17.48 7.71
C GLU A 48 -6.15 -16.70 6.91
N VAL A 49 -5.79 -15.63 6.19
CA VAL A 49 -6.73 -14.82 5.40
C VAL A 49 -7.44 -15.66 4.34
N SER A 50 -6.72 -16.58 3.70
CA SER A 50 -7.29 -17.51 2.71
C SER A 50 -8.46 -18.36 3.25
N ARG A 51 -8.52 -18.57 4.57
CA ARG A 51 -9.58 -19.34 5.24
C ARG A 51 -10.87 -18.56 5.45
N LEU A 52 -10.87 -17.25 5.21
CA LEU A 52 -12.08 -16.41 5.29
C LEU A 52 -13.04 -16.64 4.11
N GLY A 53 -12.69 -17.51 3.16
CA GLY A 53 -13.57 -17.93 2.07
C GLY A 53 -13.93 -16.79 1.11
N MET A 54 -12.97 -15.89 0.86
CA MET A 54 -13.15 -14.73 0.00
C MET A 54 -13.42 -15.14 -1.45
N GLU A 55 -14.47 -14.58 -2.03
CA GLU A 55 -14.75 -14.65 -3.46
C GLU A 55 -14.26 -13.35 -4.10
N VAL A 56 -13.00 -13.34 -4.54
CA VAL A 56 -12.29 -12.15 -5.03
C VAL A 56 -12.87 -11.63 -6.36
N TRP A 57 -13.53 -12.48 -7.15
CA TRP A 57 -14.13 -12.09 -8.41
C TRP A 57 -15.56 -12.60 -8.51
N ARG A 58 -16.48 -11.70 -8.89
CA ARG A 58 -17.88 -12.01 -9.18
C ARG A 58 -18.29 -11.42 -10.52
N PRO A 59 -19.03 -12.16 -11.38
CA PRO A 59 -19.55 -11.59 -12.61
C PRO A 59 -20.49 -10.41 -12.31
N ALA A 60 -20.17 -9.23 -12.84
CA ALA A 60 -20.98 -8.01 -12.74
C ALA A 60 -21.28 -7.52 -11.31
N ALA A 61 -20.44 -7.92 -10.34
CA ALA A 61 -20.52 -7.47 -8.97
C ALA A 61 -19.12 -7.38 -8.35
N ASP A 62 -19.05 -6.63 -7.27
CA ASP A 62 -17.86 -6.47 -6.45
C ASP A 62 -17.45 -7.79 -5.76
N GLY A 63 -16.15 -8.03 -5.67
CA GLY A 63 -15.57 -9.16 -4.94
C GLY A 63 -15.57 -8.95 -3.42
N ASP A 64 -15.01 -9.90 -2.69
CA ASP A 64 -14.72 -9.71 -1.27
C ASP A 64 -13.35 -9.04 -1.09
N GLY A 65 -13.34 -8.02 -0.22
CA GLY A 65 -12.14 -7.29 0.19
C GLY A 65 -11.91 -7.42 1.69
N VAL A 66 -10.70 -7.80 2.08
CA VAL A 66 -10.30 -7.92 3.49
C VAL A 66 -9.04 -7.10 3.72
N VAL A 67 -8.92 -6.50 4.91
CA VAL A 67 -7.67 -5.89 5.36
C VAL A 67 -7.21 -6.49 6.67
N ARG A 68 -5.89 -6.65 6.85
CA ARG A 68 -5.27 -6.85 8.16
C ARG A 68 -4.61 -5.55 8.58
N VAL A 69 -4.95 -5.03 9.77
CA VAL A 69 -4.51 -3.70 10.20
C VAL A 69 -3.59 -3.74 11.41
N GLY A 70 -2.62 -2.84 11.44
CA GLY A 70 -1.66 -2.69 12.53
C GLY A 70 -1.04 -1.30 12.57
N SER A 71 -0.03 -1.12 13.40
CA SER A 71 0.72 0.14 13.51
C SER A 71 2.21 -0.09 13.35
N SER A 72 2.88 0.87 12.72
CA SER A 72 4.33 0.92 12.60
C SER A 72 4.79 2.39 12.68
N GLY A 73 5.51 2.73 13.76
CA GLY A 73 5.85 4.13 14.04
C GLY A 73 4.60 5.00 14.22
N GLU A 74 4.54 6.11 13.50
CA GLU A 74 3.40 7.05 13.51
C GLU A 74 2.26 6.65 12.56
N TRP A 75 2.43 5.56 11.83
CA TRP A 75 1.50 5.13 10.78
C TRP A 75 0.67 3.93 11.25
N ALA A 76 -0.66 4.03 11.10
CA ALA A 76 -1.49 2.85 10.92
C ALA A 76 -1.21 2.27 9.53
N PHE A 77 -1.32 0.95 9.37
CA PHE A 77 -1.24 0.31 8.07
C PHE A 77 -2.36 -0.71 7.89
N ALA A 78 -2.72 -0.96 6.63
CA ALA A 78 -3.64 -2.00 6.18
C ALA A 78 -2.98 -2.81 5.06
N LEU A 79 -2.81 -4.11 5.29
CA LEU A 79 -2.46 -5.08 4.26
C LEU A 79 -3.75 -5.49 3.55
N GLU A 80 -3.84 -5.24 2.25
CA GLU A 80 -5.09 -5.37 1.49
C GLU A 80 -5.18 -6.70 0.74
N TYR A 81 -6.28 -7.44 0.88
CA TYR A 81 -6.49 -8.72 0.22
C TYR A 81 -7.77 -8.70 -0.62
N GLY A 82 -7.73 -9.40 -1.75
CA GLY A 82 -8.88 -9.48 -2.66
C GLY A 82 -9.28 -8.13 -3.23
N ASP A 83 -10.58 -7.90 -3.34
CA ASP A 83 -11.16 -6.68 -3.89
C ASP A 83 -11.27 -5.58 -2.81
N SER A 84 -10.13 -5.23 -2.20
CA SER A 84 -10.04 -4.22 -1.14
C SER A 84 -10.27 -2.80 -1.68
N THR A 85 -10.66 -1.89 -0.80
CA THR A 85 -11.18 -0.56 -1.12
C THR A 85 -10.15 0.57 -0.99
N GLY A 86 -8.91 0.30 -0.59
CA GLY A 86 -7.93 1.34 -0.25
C GLY A 86 -7.56 2.25 -1.43
N GLY A 87 -7.56 1.70 -2.64
CA GLY A 87 -7.39 2.49 -3.88
C GLY A 87 -8.59 3.42 -4.13
N ASP A 88 -9.80 2.88 -4.04
CA ASP A 88 -11.04 3.60 -4.37
C ASP A 88 -11.38 4.69 -3.36
N LEU A 89 -11.01 4.48 -2.10
CA LEU A 89 -11.35 5.35 -0.99
C LEU A 89 -10.19 6.23 -0.52
N LEU A 90 -9.11 6.36 -1.30
CA LEU A 90 -7.90 7.11 -0.89
C LEU A 90 -8.21 8.56 -0.44
N ALA A 91 -9.11 9.24 -1.16
CA ALA A 91 -9.59 10.58 -0.78
C ALA A 91 -10.45 10.56 0.49
N GLN A 92 -11.27 9.53 0.70
CA GLN A 92 -12.06 9.40 1.93
C GLN A 92 -11.18 9.10 3.15
N ILE A 93 -10.19 8.22 2.99
CA ILE A 93 -9.26 7.83 4.05
C ILE A 93 -8.43 9.04 4.51
N SER A 94 -8.01 9.89 3.58
CA SER A 94 -7.14 11.05 3.85
C SER A 94 -7.86 12.30 4.39
N ARG A 95 -9.17 12.28 4.66
CA ARG A 95 -9.86 13.47 5.20
C ARG A 95 -9.40 13.83 6.62
N ASP A 96 -9.69 15.07 7.02
CA ASP A 96 -9.54 15.55 8.41
C ASP A 96 -8.10 15.53 8.94
N GLY A 97 -7.12 16.00 8.14
CA GLY A 97 -5.72 16.09 8.55
C GLY A 97 -4.91 14.82 8.34
N VAL A 98 -5.51 13.76 7.77
CA VAL A 98 -4.86 12.45 7.61
C VAL A 98 -4.00 12.41 6.35
N GLU A 99 -2.79 11.93 6.51
CA GLU A 99 -1.89 11.61 5.39
C GLU A 99 -1.98 10.13 5.06
N VAL A 100 -2.04 9.80 3.78
CA VAL A 100 -2.20 8.42 3.30
C VAL A 100 -1.20 8.14 2.21
N VAL A 101 -0.43 7.06 2.37
CA VAL A 101 0.45 6.51 1.34
C VAL A 101 -0.03 5.11 0.98
N ARG A 102 -0.21 4.82 -0.31
CA ARG A 102 -0.50 3.47 -0.80
C ARG A 102 0.62 3.00 -1.71
N TYR A 103 1.11 1.78 -1.46
CA TYR A 103 1.99 1.06 -2.38
C TYR A 103 1.23 -0.11 -3.00
N VAL A 104 1.32 -0.24 -4.31
CA VAL A 104 0.67 -1.28 -5.11
C VAL A 104 1.77 -2.12 -5.75
N PRO A 105 1.91 -3.41 -5.39
CA PRO A 105 2.86 -4.28 -6.07
C PRO A 105 2.42 -4.48 -7.54
N PRO A 106 3.34 -4.87 -8.43
CA PRO A 106 3.03 -5.06 -9.85
C PRO A 106 2.03 -6.22 -10.02
N GLN A 107 0.89 -5.98 -10.68
CA GLN A 107 -0.17 -6.98 -10.89
C GLN A 107 -0.21 -7.49 -12.33
N GLU A 108 0.45 -8.62 -12.61
CA GLU A 108 0.56 -9.27 -13.93
C GLU A 108 1.27 -8.43 -15.01
N HIS A 109 0.91 -7.17 -15.28
CA HIS A 109 1.48 -6.34 -16.36
C HIS A 109 1.58 -4.78 -16.21
N PRO A 110 1.23 -4.08 -15.10
CA PRO A 110 1.62 -2.70 -14.85
C PRO A 110 2.88 -2.59 -13.95
N PRO A 111 3.56 -1.42 -13.90
CA PRO A 111 4.55 -1.15 -12.86
C PRO A 111 3.92 -1.25 -11.46
N ALA A 112 4.78 -1.37 -10.44
CA ALA A 112 4.33 -1.13 -9.08
C ALA A 112 4.01 0.35 -8.92
N ASP A 113 2.95 0.72 -8.21
CA ASP A 113 2.53 2.12 -8.08
C ASP A 113 2.67 2.63 -6.66
N PHE A 114 2.91 3.93 -6.56
CA PHE A 114 2.80 4.69 -5.33
C PHE A 114 1.76 5.80 -5.48
N HIS A 115 0.93 5.96 -4.46
CA HIS A 115 -0.02 7.05 -4.33
C HIS A 115 0.11 7.76 -2.98
N TYR A 116 0.00 9.08 -2.97
CA TYR A 116 -0.08 9.90 -1.78
C TYR A 116 -1.28 10.83 -1.81
N ALA A 117 -2.05 10.82 -0.72
CA ALA A 117 -3.19 11.68 -0.51
C ALA A 117 -3.16 12.31 0.88
N ARG A 118 -3.73 13.52 0.98
CA ARG A 118 -3.84 14.26 2.22
C ARG A 118 -5.04 15.19 2.16
N ASP A 119 -5.74 15.34 3.28
CA ASP A 119 -6.87 16.27 3.44
C ASP A 119 -7.95 16.06 2.37
N GLY A 120 -8.16 14.81 1.98
CA GLY A 120 -9.13 14.41 0.96
C GLY A 120 -8.71 14.67 -0.48
N VAL A 121 -7.45 15.06 -0.72
CA VAL A 121 -6.90 15.35 -2.04
C VAL A 121 -5.88 14.29 -2.42
N PHE A 122 -6.00 13.73 -3.62
CA PHE A 122 -4.91 12.96 -4.23
C PHE A 122 -3.79 13.93 -4.62
N VAL A 123 -2.69 13.90 -3.87
CA VAL A 123 -1.60 14.88 -4.00
C VAL A 123 -0.66 14.48 -5.11
N CYS A 124 -0.06 13.29 -5.06
CA CYS A 124 0.83 12.82 -6.09
C CYS A 124 0.88 11.29 -6.20
N GLY A 125 1.24 10.78 -7.37
CA GLY A 125 1.56 9.38 -7.59
C GLY A 125 2.41 9.17 -8.83
N TYR A 126 3.03 8.00 -8.92
CA TYR A 126 3.79 7.53 -10.06
C TYR A 126 3.95 6.00 -10.02
N GLY A 127 4.18 5.40 -11.19
CA GLY A 127 4.66 4.03 -11.30
C GLY A 127 6.18 3.96 -11.09
N LEU A 128 6.64 2.92 -10.42
CA LEU A 128 8.06 2.62 -10.29
C LEU A 128 8.60 2.19 -11.65
N ASP A 129 9.74 2.76 -12.04
CA ASP A 129 10.33 2.76 -13.40
C ASP A 129 9.58 3.65 -14.42
N GLU A 130 8.51 4.33 -14.00
CA GLU A 130 7.73 5.28 -14.80
C GLU A 130 7.71 6.67 -14.17
N GLU A 131 8.72 7.03 -13.36
CA GLU A 131 8.72 8.24 -12.54
C GLU A 131 8.69 9.54 -13.33
N VAL A 132 8.88 9.51 -14.66
CA VAL A 132 8.66 10.67 -15.53
C VAL A 132 7.17 10.99 -15.72
N TRP A 133 6.31 10.00 -15.58
CA TRP A 133 4.86 10.09 -15.67
C TRP A 133 4.28 10.23 -14.26
N ARG A 134 4.32 11.45 -13.72
CA ARG A 134 3.77 11.77 -12.40
C ARG A 134 2.39 12.41 -12.56
N TRP A 135 1.48 12.12 -11.63
CA TRP A 135 0.12 12.66 -11.64
C TRP A 135 -0.34 13.10 -10.26
N GLY A 136 -1.44 13.86 -10.21
CA GLY A 136 -2.06 14.36 -8.98
C GLY A 136 -2.16 15.89 -8.95
N ALA A 137 -2.59 16.44 -7.81
CA ALA A 137 -2.70 17.88 -7.60
C ALA A 137 -1.33 18.58 -7.55
N GLU A 138 -0.30 17.90 -7.04
CA GLU A 138 1.08 18.35 -6.95
C GLU A 138 2.02 17.26 -7.50
N PRO A 139 2.00 16.97 -8.81
CA PRO A 139 2.68 15.82 -9.39
C PRO A 139 4.21 15.86 -9.20
N ASP A 140 4.81 17.05 -9.10
CA ASP A 140 6.25 17.22 -8.92
C ASP A 140 6.69 17.32 -7.45
N LEU A 141 5.81 17.03 -6.49
CA LEU A 141 6.13 17.10 -5.04
C LEU A 141 7.40 16.32 -4.67
N LEU A 142 7.62 15.17 -5.30
CA LEU A 142 8.76 14.28 -5.05
C LEU A 142 9.88 14.40 -6.08
N LEU A 143 9.76 15.28 -7.07
CA LEU A 143 10.76 15.45 -8.13
C LEU A 143 12.18 15.73 -7.58
N PRO A 144 12.37 16.64 -6.59
CA PRO A 144 13.70 16.87 -6.02
C PRO A 144 14.29 15.63 -5.35
N ASP A 145 13.47 14.85 -4.65
CA ASP A 145 13.90 13.63 -3.97
C ASP A 145 14.27 12.51 -4.97
N LEU A 146 13.51 12.39 -6.06
CA LEU A 146 13.76 11.46 -7.16
C LEU A 146 15.08 11.77 -7.88
N ILE A 147 15.36 13.04 -8.15
CA ILE A 147 16.64 13.47 -8.74
C ILE A 147 17.80 13.20 -7.77
N ALA A 148 17.64 13.57 -6.50
CA ALA A 148 18.68 13.36 -5.49
C ALA A 148 19.01 11.87 -5.27
N ALA A 149 18.03 10.99 -5.46
CA ALA A 149 18.21 9.55 -5.36
C ALA A 149 18.75 8.89 -6.64
N GLY A 150 18.94 9.64 -7.74
CA GLY A 150 19.37 9.08 -9.02
C GLY A 150 18.31 8.21 -9.69
N VAL A 151 17.03 8.47 -9.42
CA VAL A 151 15.90 7.85 -10.13
C VAL A 151 15.61 8.63 -11.41
N LEU A 152 15.77 9.95 -11.36
CA LEU A 152 15.66 10.83 -12.53
C LEU A 152 16.97 11.59 -12.74
N SER A 153 17.22 11.96 -13.99
CA SER A 153 18.31 12.86 -14.37
C SER A 153 18.08 14.28 -13.82
N PRO A 154 19.10 15.15 -13.71
CA PRO A 154 18.95 16.50 -13.19
C PRO A 154 17.94 17.40 -13.93
N ASP A 155 17.64 17.08 -15.19
CA ASP A 155 16.62 17.74 -16.01
C ASP A 155 15.21 17.13 -15.86
N GLY A 156 15.05 16.13 -14.98
CA GLY A 156 13.79 15.42 -14.73
C GLY A 156 13.47 14.30 -15.72
N SER A 157 14.35 14.01 -16.69
CA SER A 157 14.18 12.89 -17.62
C SER A 157 14.49 11.54 -16.98
N THR A 158 14.04 10.45 -17.61
CA THR A 158 14.34 9.07 -17.16
C THR A 158 15.84 8.90 -17.04
N TYR A 159 16.30 8.46 -15.86
CA TYR A 159 17.68 8.02 -15.71
C TYR A 159 17.85 6.66 -16.42
N VAL A 160 18.82 6.56 -17.31
CA VAL A 160 19.17 5.28 -17.95
C VAL A 160 20.26 4.62 -17.11
N PRO A 161 19.95 3.51 -16.40
CA PRO A 161 20.95 2.81 -15.61
C PRO A 161 22.00 2.12 -16.50
N PRO A 162 23.19 1.81 -15.96
CA PRO A 162 24.16 0.94 -16.62
C PRO A 162 23.53 -0.40 -17.05
N GLU A 163 23.99 -1.00 -18.16
CA GLU A 163 23.41 -2.23 -18.72
C GLU A 163 23.49 -3.45 -17.79
N ASP A 164 24.43 -3.45 -16.84
CA ASP A 164 24.66 -4.54 -15.88
C ASP A 164 23.91 -4.36 -14.54
N GLU A 165 23.13 -3.28 -14.39
CA GLU A 165 22.36 -3.04 -13.18
C GLU A 165 21.15 -3.98 -13.08
N ASP A 166 20.93 -4.55 -11.89
CA ASP A 166 19.70 -5.28 -11.54
C ASP A 166 18.49 -4.38 -11.79
N TRP A 167 17.52 -4.85 -12.60
CA TRP A 167 16.31 -4.10 -12.90
C TRP A 167 15.52 -3.72 -11.64
N ARG A 168 15.62 -4.49 -10.55
CA ARG A 168 14.98 -4.12 -9.26
C ARG A 168 15.70 -2.97 -8.55
N ALA A 169 16.94 -2.65 -8.89
CA ALA A 169 17.68 -1.57 -8.25
C ALA A 169 17.01 -0.20 -8.45
N GLY A 170 16.47 0.07 -9.65
CA GLY A 170 15.67 1.27 -9.94
C GLY A 170 14.44 1.36 -9.04
N ARG A 171 13.64 0.29 -9.00
CA ARG A 171 12.48 0.16 -8.11
C ARG A 171 12.83 0.34 -6.63
N ARG A 172 13.93 -0.25 -6.15
CA ARG A 172 14.40 -0.08 -4.76
C ARG A 172 14.79 1.37 -4.48
N ARG A 173 15.45 2.07 -5.41
CA ARG A 173 15.76 3.51 -5.27
C ARG A 173 14.48 4.34 -5.20
N SER A 174 13.53 4.07 -6.08
CA SER A 174 12.25 4.77 -6.17
C SER A 174 11.38 4.57 -4.93
N LEU A 175 11.19 3.32 -4.48
CA LEU A 175 10.48 3.05 -3.22
C LEU A 175 11.23 3.61 -2.01
N GLY A 176 12.56 3.65 -2.07
CA GLY A 176 13.40 4.27 -1.03
C GLY A 176 13.20 5.79 -0.91
N VAL A 177 12.82 6.48 -1.99
CA VAL A 177 12.41 7.89 -1.92
C VAL A 177 11.14 8.04 -1.10
N VAL A 178 10.12 7.23 -1.40
CA VAL A 178 8.85 7.21 -0.66
C VAL A 178 9.08 6.86 0.81
N GLU A 179 9.83 5.79 1.08
CA GLU A 179 10.19 5.34 2.43
C GLU A 179 10.78 6.48 3.26
N ARG A 180 11.81 7.16 2.73
CA ARG A 180 12.51 8.25 3.45
C ARG A 180 11.65 9.49 3.59
N ARG A 181 10.91 9.88 2.55
CA ARG A 181 10.09 11.10 2.54
C ARG A 181 9.00 11.06 3.60
N PHE A 182 8.38 9.89 3.79
CA PHE A 182 7.24 9.70 4.68
C PHE A 182 7.60 8.97 5.99
N GLY A 183 8.84 8.51 6.13
CA GLY A 183 9.30 7.76 7.31
C GLY A 183 8.58 6.41 7.46
N LEU A 184 8.29 5.74 6.34
CA LEU A 184 7.53 4.49 6.35
C LEU A 184 8.40 3.33 6.80
N SER A 185 7.78 2.42 7.54
CA SER A 185 8.42 1.18 7.97
C SER A 185 7.38 0.08 8.06
N LEU A 186 7.75 -1.12 7.64
CA LEU A 186 6.90 -2.30 7.71
C LEU A 186 7.78 -3.53 7.86
N SER A 187 7.61 -4.24 8.97
CA SER A 187 8.33 -5.50 9.19
C SER A 187 7.81 -6.60 8.26
N PRO A 188 8.68 -7.37 7.58
CA PRO A 188 8.29 -8.58 6.86
C PRO A 188 7.53 -9.59 7.72
N ALA A 189 7.71 -9.55 9.05
CA ALA A 189 7.02 -10.46 9.96
C ALA A 189 5.48 -10.32 9.92
N PHE A 190 4.94 -9.17 9.48
CA PHE A 190 3.49 -8.98 9.29
C PHE A 190 2.89 -9.85 8.18
N LEU A 191 3.74 -10.25 7.24
CA LEU A 191 3.41 -11.14 6.12
C LEU A 191 3.71 -12.61 6.42
N ASP A 192 4.24 -12.89 7.62
CA ASP A 192 4.58 -14.24 8.07
C ASP A 192 3.73 -14.59 9.31
N GLY A 193 4.35 -14.72 10.49
CA GLY A 193 3.69 -15.24 11.69
C GLY A 193 2.94 -14.22 12.56
N VAL A 194 3.09 -12.90 12.33
CA VAL A 194 2.44 -11.91 13.19
C VAL A 194 0.92 -11.94 12.99
N ARG A 195 0.18 -11.94 14.10
CA ARG A 195 -1.29 -11.93 14.08
C ARG A 195 -1.81 -10.51 14.19
N LEU A 196 -2.72 -10.13 13.30
CA LEU A 196 -3.35 -8.81 13.24
C LEU A 196 -4.88 -8.98 13.14
N PRO A 197 -5.68 -8.09 13.75
CA PRO A 197 -7.11 -8.06 13.48
C PRO A 197 -7.37 -7.83 12.00
N ALA A 198 -8.34 -8.56 11.45
CA ALA A 198 -8.77 -8.41 10.06
C ALA A 198 -10.20 -7.86 9.99
N TYR A 199 -10.50 -7.13 8.93
CA TYR A 199 -11.81 -6.53 8.68
C TYR A 199 -12.25 -6.81 7.25
N ALA A 200 -13.53 -7.09 7.04
CA ALA A 200 -14.14 -7.02 5.73
C ALA A 200 -14.32 -5.54 5.39
N VAL A 201 -13.85 -5.13 4.23
CA VAL A 201 -14.00 -3.75 3.71
C VAL A 201 -14.87 -3.71 2.46
N ARG A 202 -15.13 -4.87 1.86
CA ARG A 202 -16.05 -5.07 0.75
C ARG A 202 -16.61 -6.49 0.78
N GLY A 203 -17.86 -6.63 0.34
CA GLY A 203 -18.53 -7.93 0.28
C GLY A 203 -18.80 -8.51 1.67
N THR A 204 -18.91 -9.83 1.75
CA THR A 204 -19.27 -10.54 2.99
C THR A 204 -18.44 -11.80 3.18
N PRO A 205 -17.10 -11.70 3.29
CA PRO A 205 -16.26 -12.84 3.61
C PRO A 205 -16.61 -13.38 5.02
N ARG A 206 -16.25 -14.63 5.28
CA ARG A 206 -16.49 -15.27 6.58
C ARG A 206 -15.50 -14.71 7.58
N MET A 207 -15.89 -13.70 8.35
CA MET A 207 -15.07 -13.00 9.35
C MET A 207 -14.81 -13.81 10.64
N THR A 208 -14.81 -15.13 10.53
CA THR A 208 -14.54 -16.09 11.61
C THR A 208 -13.79 -17.28 11.03
N LEU A 209 -12.65 -17.63 11.64
CA LEU A 209 -11.95 -18.87 11.31
C LEU A 209 -12.78 -20.05 11.84
N SER A 210 -13.16 -20.97 10.96
CA SER A 210 -13.71 -22.27 11.37
C SER A 210 -12.55 -23.24 11.57
N ASP A 211 -12.66 -24.13 12.56
CA ASP A 211 -11.75 -25.28 12.73
C ASP A 211 -11.90 -26.30 11.59
#